data_AF-A0A5C4SY79-F1
#
_entry.id   AF-A0A5C4SY79-F1
#
_cell.length_a   1.000
_cell.length_b   1.000
_cell.length_c   1.000
_cell.angle_alpha   90.00
_cell.angle_beta   90.00
_cell.angle_gamma   90.00
#
_symmetry.space_group_name_H-M   'P 1'
#
loop_
_entity.id
_entity.type
_entity.pdbx_description
1 polymer ?
#
loop_
_entity_poly.entity_id
_entity_poly.type
_entity_poly.pdbx_seq_one_letter_code
_entity_poly.pdbx_strand_id
1 'polypeptide(L)'
;MVNRNVGRSGAAGSDGRASFGTARRAGLTGRSWLAVLLVLCLVFSFGPVAGANGTSASIEAGQASGKPGDSVDVKITLDPAMSSVLRYKTEISYDKNVLELDQSLPVDVQLSAIESNVDTTTAGTIKVDQAYLDGLGFLLEKKVAFTLKFKIKSAASAGDSAITIVSGSFSEDDSTWNNFATFTPGKVTVTAAKGTSSVEIGEAEGMAGQTVHVPVSLAQASAGVGSYA
;
A
#
# COMPACT_ATOMS: atom_id res chain seq x y z
N MET A 1 -8.33 -23.65 -66.36
CA MET A 1 -8.03 -22.72 -67.46
C MET A 1 -7.60 -21.39 -66.84
N VAL A 2 -6.30 -21.07 -66.96
CA VAL A 2 -5.77 -20.02 -67.87
C VAL A 2 -6.03 -18.62 -67.27
N ASN A 3 -5.10 -17.93 -66.62
CA ASN A 3 -3.78 -17.38 -67.00
C ASN A 3 -3.85 -15.87 -67.29
N ARG A 4 -2.79 -15.18 -66.85
CA ARG A 4 -2.23 -13.87 -67.26
C ARG A 4 -2.71 -12.62 -66.51
N ASN A 5 -1.83 -11.92 -65.77
CA ASN A 5 -0.54 -11.27 -66.09
C ASN A 5 -0.74 -9.82 -66.58
N VAL A 6 0.35 -9.04 -66.50
CA VAL A 6 0.59 -7.62 -66.87
C VAL A 6 0.50 -6.69 -65.65
N GLY A 7 1.54 -6.04 -65.13
CA GLY A 7 2.91 -5.78 -65.61
C GLY A 7 3.11 -4.31 -66.00
N ARG A 8 3.99 -3.57 -65.30
CA ARG A 8 4.76 -2.37 -65.71
C ARG A 8 5.29 -1.64 -64.45
N SER A 9 6.40 -0.92 -64.40
CA SER A 9 7.61 -0.70 -65.21
C SER A 9 8.21 0.64 -64.74
N GLY A 10 9.55 0.71 -64.64
CA GLY A 10 10.33 1.96 -64.81
C GLY A 10 10.78 2.62 -63.50
N ALA A 11 12.07 2.61 -63.16
CA ALA A 11 13.19 3.42 -63.71
C ALA A 11 13.42 4.67 -62.82
N ALA A 12 14.49 4.75 -62.03
CA ALA A 12 15.91 5.03 -62.36
C ALA A 12 16.24 6.53 -62.37
N GLY A 13 17.34 6.89 -61.69
CA GLY A 13 17.98 8.21 -61.68
C GLY A 13 18.10 8.79 -60.27
N SER A 14 19.19 9.42 -59.84
CA SER A 14 20.49 9.72 -60.44
C SER A 14 21.35 10.39 -59.34
N ASP A 15 22.68 10.36 -59.54
CA ASP A 15 23.76 10.90 -58.72
C ASP A 15 23.60 12.34 -58.17
N GLY A 16 24.31 12.63 -57.07
CA GLY A 16 24.52 14.00 -56.60
C GLY A 16 25.50 14.12 -55.42
N ARG A 17 26.80 14.24 -55.73
CA ARG A 17 27.92 14.60 -54.84
C ARG A 17 27.63 15.86 -54.01
N ALA A 18 28.11 15.88 -52.75
CA ALA A 18 29.25 16.69 -52.30
C ALA A 18 29.13 17.15 -50.83
N SER A 19 30.31 17.23 -50.21
CA SER A 19 30.77 18.35 -49.38
C SER A 19 31.02 18.04 -47.91
N PHE A 20 32.30 18.17 -47.56
CA PHE A 20 32.88 18.17 -46.24
C PHE A 20 32.28 19.28 -45.38
N GLY A 21 31.83 18.92 -44.18
CA GLY A 21 31.46 19.82 -43.10
C GLY A 21 31.99 19.31 -41.77
N THR A 22 33.14 19.85 -41.35
CA THR A 22 33.75 19.69 -40.04
C THR A 22 32.82 20.19 -38.94
N ALA A 23 32.46 19.32 -37.98
CA ALA A 23 31.83 19.74 -36.73
C ALA A 23 32.30 18.87 -35.54
N ARG A 24 33.29 19.43 -34.84
CA ARG A 24 33.48 19.45 -33.39
C ARG A 24 33.11 18.19 -32.60
N ARG A 25 34.15 17.49 -32.13
CA ARG A 25 34.11 16.64 -30.91
C ARG A 25 33.59 17.48 -29.74
N ALA A 26 32.32 17.35 -29.42
CA ALA A 26 31.80 17.73 -28.11
C ALA A 26 32.14 16.58 -27.15
N GLY A 27 33.06 16.83 -26.21
CA GLY A 27 33.31 15.91 -25.12
C GLY A 27 32.02 15.71 -24.33
N LEU A 28 31.44 14.50 -24.40
CA LEU A 28 30.47 14.04 -23.42
C LEU A 28 31.22 13.86 -22.09
N THR A 29 31.35 14.98 -21.38
CA THR A 29 31.60 15.00 -19.95
C THR A 29 30.57 14.10 -19.26
N GLY A 30 31.02 13.29 -18.30
CA GLY A 30 30.30 12.16 -17.68
C GLY A 30 28.97 12.47 -16.96
N ARG A 31 28.38 13.64 -17.19
CA ARG A 31 27.03 14.02 -16.73
C ARG A 31 25.92 13.62 -17.71
N SER A 32 26.23 13.47 -19.00
CA SER A 32 25.22 13.18 -20.03
C SER A 32 24.76 11.71 -20.03
N TRP A 33 25.64 10.77 -19.65
CA TRP A 33 25.29 9.35 -19.51
C TRP A 33 24.29 9.09 -18.37
N LEU A 34 24.38 9.82 -17.26
CA LEU A 34 23.43 9.75 -16.15
C LEU A 34 22.03 10.22 -16.58
N ALA A 35 21.93 11.26 -17.41
CA ALA A 35 20.66 11.75 -17.91
C ALA A 35 20.01 10.75 -18.89
N VAL A 36 20.79 10.13 -19.77
CA VAL A 36 20.29 9.07 -20.68
C VAL A 36 19.83 7.83 -19.90
N LEU A 37 20.56 7.42 -18.86
CA LEU A 37 20.17 6.31 -17.99
C LEU A 37 18.87 6.62 -17.21
N LEU A 38 18.71 7.84 -16.68
CA LEU A 38 17.51 8.26 -15.95
C LEU A 38 16.27 8.33 -16.85
N VAL A 39 16.42 8.88 -18.07
CA VAL A 39 15.33 8.92 -19.05
C VAL A 39 14.95 7.50 -19.47
N LEU A 40 15.92 6.60 -19.69
CA LEU A 40 15.66 5.19 -20.00
C LEU A 40 14.91 4.47 -18.87
N CYS A 41 15.27 4.70 -17.60
CA CYS A 41 14.56 4.15 -16.44
C CYS A 41 13.09 4.61 -16.36
N LEU A 42 12.80 5.85 -16.77
CA LEU A 42 11.43 6.36 -16.79
C LEU A 42 10.57 5.74 -17.91
N VAL A 43 11.16 5.39 -19.07
CA VAL A 43 10.40 4.73 -20.16
C VAL A 43 10.13 3.24 -19.86
N PHE A 44 11.03 2.56 -19.15
CA PHE A 44 10.84 1.14 -18.77
C PHE A 44 9.95 0.92 -17.54
N SER A 45 9.49 1.98 -16.86
CA SER A 45 8.64 1.84 -15.67
C SER A 45 7.16 1.61 -15.99
N PHE A 46 6.76 1.63 -17.26
CA PHE A 46 5.42 1.23 -17.71
C PHE A 46 5.42 -0.19 -18.26
N GLY A 47 5.82 -1.14 -17.43
CA GLY A 47 5.49 -2.54 -17.68
C GLY A 47 3.96 -2.70 -17.63
N PRO A 48 3.32 -3.42 -18.56
CA PRO A 48 1.93 -3.80 -18.40
C PRO A 48 1.83 -4.65 -17.13
N VAL A 49 1.08 -4.17 -16.14
CA VAL A 49 0.64 -5.00 -15.02
C VAL A 49 -0.44 -5.91 -15.57
N ALA A 50 -0.04 -7.02 -16.19
CA ALA A 50 -0.93 -8.10 -16.53
C ALA A 50 -1.31 -8.81 -15.22
N GLY A 51 -2.39 -8.34 -14.58
CA GLY A 51 -3.08 -9.11 -13.57
C GLY A 51 -3.84 -10.22 -14.28
N ALA A 52 -3.39 -11.47 -14.17
CA ALA A 52 -4.27 -12.59 -14.45
C ALA A 52 -5.40 -12.52 -13.41
N ASN A 53 -6.62 -12.18 -13.84
CA ASN A 53 -7.79 -12.39 -13.01
C ASN A 53 -7.78 -13.87 -12.64
N GLY A 54 -7.60 -14.17 -11.36
CA GLY A 54 -7.69 -15.54 -10.87
C GLY A 54 -9.03 -16.13 -11.30
N THR A 55 -9.07 -17.41 -11.64
CA THR A 55 -10.32 -18.08 -12.03
C THR A 55 -11.20 -18.42 -10.84
N SER A 56 -10.77 -18.08 -9.62
CA SER A 56 -11.43 -18.44 -8.37
C SER A 56 -11.51 -17.24 -7.45
N ALA A 57 -12.63 -17.11 -6.75
CA ALA A 57 -12.88 -16.00 -5.85
C ALA A 57 -11.80 -15.93 -4.75
N SER A 58 -11.41 -14.71 -4.38
CA SER A 58 -10.36 -14.44 -3.40
C SER A 58 -10.72 -13.27 -2.48
N ILE A 59 -10.03 -13.23 -1.34
CA ILE A 59 -10.15 -12.15 -0.36
C ILE A 59 -8.76 -11.67 0.04
N GLU A 60 -8.61 -10.36 0.13
CA GLU A 60 -7.33 -9.69 0.36
C GLU A 60 -7.47 -8.64 1.47
N ALA A 61 -6.56 -8.68 2.43
CA ALA A 61 -6.38 -7.62 3.41
C ALA A 61 -5.26 -6.67 2.96
N GLY A 62 -5.55 -5.37 3.03
CA GLY A 62 -4.62 -4.32 2.60
C GLY A 62 -3.47 -4.07 3.58
N GLN A 63 -2.67 -3.06 3.27
CA GLN A 63 -1.55 -2.63 4.10
C GLN A 63 -1.75 -1.20 4.58
N ALA A 64 -1.29 -0.92 5.81
CA ALA A 64 -1.27 0.42 6.37
C ALA A 64 0.02 0.67 7.17
N SER A 65 0.31 1.92 7.48
CA SER A 65 1.49 2.30 8.25
C SER A 65 1.18 3.53 9.10
N GLY A 66 1.75 3.58 10.31
CA GLY A 66 1.55 4.68 11.26
C GLY A 66 2.55 4.61 12.42
N LYS A 67 2.50 5.59 13.31
CA LYS A 67 3.27 5.61 14.56
C LYS A 67 2.40 5.13 15.72
N PRO A 68 2.99 4.77 16.87
CA PRO A 68 2.23 4.54 18.09
C PRO A 68 1.29 5.71 18.41
N GLY A 69 0.00 5.42 18.56
CA GLY A 69 -1.07 6.39 18.79
C GLY A 69 -1.88 6.76 17.53
N ASP A 70 -1.37 6.52 16.33
CA ASP A 70 -2.06 6.87 15.08
C ASP A 70 -3.26 5.95 14.82
N SER A 71 -4.26 6.49 14.13
CA SER A 71 -5.35 5.69 13.54
C SER A 71 -5.00 5.30 12.11
N VAL A 72 -5.28 4.06 11.74
CA VAL A 72 -4.94 3.47 10.44
C VAL A 72 -6.09 2.63 9.90
N ASP A 73 -6.26 2.67 8.59
CA ASP A 73 -7.33 1.99 7.87
C ASP A 73 -6.78 0.80 7.08
N VAL A 74 -7.33 -0.40 7.31
CA VAL A 74 -6.99 -1.61 6.56
C VAL A 74 -8.19 -2.05 5.74
N LYS A 75 -8.09 -1.91 4.41
CA LYS A 75 -9.16 -2.29 3.47
C LYS A 75 -9.18 -3.80 3.27
N ILE A 76 -10.38 -4.39 3.33
CA ILE A 76 -10.62 -5.78 2.95
C ILE A 76 -11.30 -5.78 1.58
N THR A 77 -10.67 -6.42 0.61
CA THR A 77 -11.12 -6.46 -0.78
C THR A 77 -11.56 -7.86 -1.14
N LEU A 78 -12.73 -7.98 -1.75
CA LEU A 78 -13.26 -9.22 -2.30
C LEU A 78 -13.11 -9.18 -3.82
N ASP A 79 -12.61 -10.27 -4.39
CA ASP A 79 -12.59 -10.49 -5.83
C ASP A 79 -13.43 -11.74 -6.12
N PRO A 80 -14.63 -11.59 -6.74
CA PRO A 80 -15.47 -12.72 -7.07
C PRO A 80 -14.94 -13.54 -8.25
N ALA A 81 -13.91 -13.06 -8.96
CA ALA A 81 -13.37 -13.71 -10.16
C ALA A 81 -14.47 -13.98 -11.21
N MET A 82 -14.76 -15.26 -11.50
CA MET A 82 -15.82 -15.69 -12.41
C MET A 82 -17.12 -16.12 -11.69
N SER A 83 -17.12 -16.11 -10.35
CA SER A 83 -18.32 -16.40 -9.53
C SER A 83 -19.18 -15.15 -9.35
N SER A 84 -20.41 -15.33 -8.88
CA SER A 84 -21.25 -14.22 -8.39
C SER A 84 -21.44 -14.32 -6.89
N VAL A 85 -21.08 -13.29 -6.13
CA VAL A 85 -21.18 -13.34 -4.66
C VAL A 85 -22.46 -12.63 -4.19
N LEU A 86 -23.42 -13.39 -3.67
CA LEU A 86 -24.67 -12.89 -3.07
C LEU A 86 -24.51 -12.56 -1.58
N ARG A 87 -23.73 -13.39 -0.88
CA ARG A 87 -23.44 -13.27 0.56
C ARG A 87 -22.05 -13.81 0.87
N TYR A 88 -21.42 -13.28 1.91
CA TYR A 88 -20.12 -13.75 2.38
C TYR A 88 -20.01 -13.71 3.89
N LYS A 89 -19.16 -14.59 4.43
CA LYS A 89 -18.70 -14.54 5.82
C LYS A 89 -17.19 -14.67 5.86
N THR A 90 -16.54 -13.96 6.77
CA THR A 90 -15.10 -14.01 6.97
C THR A 90 -14.73 -13.81 8.43
N GLU A 91 -13.65 -14.45 8.84
CA GLU A 91 -13.00 -14.26 10.13
C GLU A 91 -11.59 -13.73 9.92
N ILE A 92 -11.27 -12.64 10.60
CA ILE A 92 -9.98 -11.94 10.52
C ILE A 92 -9.37 -11.90 11.91
N SER A 93 -8.07 -12.17 12.00
CA SER A 93 -7.28 -12.04 13.23
C SER A 93 -6.26 -10.92 13.11
N TYR A 94 -6.02 -10.21 14.21
CA TYR A 94 -5.01 -9.16 14.34
C TYR A 94 -4.28 -9.24 15.69
N ASP A 95 -3.09 -8.66 15.78
CA ASP A 95 -2.36 -8.59 17.06
C ASP A 95 -2.97 -7.53 17.99
N LYS A 96 -3.79 -7.98 18.94
CA LYS A 96 -4.41 -7.14 19.96
C LYS A 96 -3.41 -6.46 20.91
N ASN A 97 -2.14 -6.87 20.94
CA ASN A 97 -1.12 -6.21 21.75
C ASN A 97 -0.53 -4.98 21.05
N VAL A 98 -0.66 -4.90 19.72
CA VAL A 98 -0.17 -3.79 18.89
C VAL A 98 -1.31 -2.88 18.46
N LEU A 99 -2.45 -3.45 18.10
CA LEU A 99 -3.59 -2.73 17.54
C LEU A 99 -4.80 -2.83 18.48
N GLU A 100 -5.60 -1.77 18.49
CA GLU A 100 -6.94 -1.75 19.06
C GLU A 100 -7.93 -1.30 17.99
N LEU A 101 -9.16 -1.81 18.04
CA LEU A 101 -10.21 -1.36 17.12
C LEU A 101 -10.71 0.02 17.54
N ASP A 102 -11.07 0.84 16.56
CA ASP A 102 -11.80 2.08 16.82
C ASP A 102 -13.13 1.76 17.53
N GLN A 103 -13.37 2.38 18.69
CA GLN A 103 -14.55 2.10 19.51
C GLN A 103 -15.84 2.69 18.94
N SER A 104 -15.73 3.71 18.09
CA SER A 104 -16.88 4.38 17.48
C SER A 104 -17.34 3.68 16.21
N LEU A 105 -16.40 3.26 15.37
CA LEU A 105 -16.65 2.59 14.10
C LEU A 105 -15.52 1.61 13.77
N PRO A 106 -15.51 0.41 14.39
CA PRO A 106 -14.42 -0.55 14.22
C PRO A 106 -14.35 -1.11 12.79
N VAL A 107 -15.48 -1.21 12.11
CA VAL A 107 -15.63 -1.72 10.75
C VAL A 107 -16.54 -0.80 9.96
N ASP A 108 -16.04 -0.30 8.84
CA ASP A 108 -16.74 0.57 7.91
C ASP A 108 -17.12 -0.23 6.65
N VAL A 109 -18.35 -0.71 6.62
CA VAL A 109 -18.88 -1.58 5.56
C VAL A 109 -19.20 -0.74 4.33
N GLN A 110 -18.52 -1.05 3.22
CA GLN A 110 -18.64 -0.31 1.94
C GLN A 110 -19.50 -1.03 0.91
N LEU A 111 -19.59 -2.36 0.97
CA LEU A 111 -20.57 -3.12 0.22
C LEU A 111 -21.87 -3.16 1.00
N SER A 112 -22.87 -2.41 0.52
CA SER A 112 -24.23 -2.46 1.06
C SER A 112 -24.76 -3.89 1.06
N ALA A 113 -25.48 -4.24 2.12
CA ALA A 113 -26.11 -5.53 2.32
C ALA A 113 -27.44 -5.32 3.03
N ILE A 114 -28.43 -6.18 2.78
CA ILE A 114 -29.70 -6.13 3.51
C ILE A 114 -29.51 -6.70 4.91
N GLU A 115 -28.72 -7.76 5.02
CA GLU A 115 -28.33 -8.35 6.30
C GLU A 115 -26.85 -8.09 6.54
N SER A 116 -26.54 -7.45 7.67
CA SER A 116 -25.19 -7.11 8.06
C SER A 116 -24.98 -7.47 9.52
N ASN A 117 -24.00 -8.33 9.78
CA ASN A 117 -23.57 -8.68 11.12
C ASN A 117 -22.04 -8.55 11.21
N VAL A 118 -21.59 -7.83 12.24
CA VAL A 118 -20.17 -7.63 12.53
C VAL A 118 -19.97 -7.93 14.01
N ASP A 119 -19.16 -8.94 14.31
CA ASP A 119 -18.79 -9.33 15.68
C ASP A 119 -17.32 -8.99 15.94
N THR A 120 -17.12 -8.06 16.86
CA THR A 120 -15.81 -7.60 17.36
C THR A 120 -15.67 -7.84 18.86
N THR A 121 -16.54 -8.66 19.46
CA THR A 121 -16.59 -8.88 20.92
C THR A 121 -15.33 -9.56 21.46
N THR A 122 -14.66 -10.36 20.63
CA THR A 122 -13.44 -11.07 21.00
C THR A 122 -12.22 -10.28 20.52
N ALA A 123 -11.46 -9.71 21.46
CA ALA A 123 -10.25 -8.97 21.14
C ALA A 123 -9.24 -9.81 20.33
N GLY A 124 -8.78 -9.27 19.21
CA GLY A 124 -7.89 -9.96 18.27
C GLY A 124 -8.62 -10.73 17.16
N THR A 125 -9.95 -10.78 17.18
CA THR A 125 -10.77 -11.46 16.18
C THR A 125 -11.91 -10.56 15.71
N ILE A 126 -12.19 -10.59 14.41
CA ILE A 126 -13.28 -9.86 13.78
C ILE A 126 -14.02 -10.84 12.88
N LYS A 127 -15.33 -10.94 13.03
CA LYS A 127 -16.19 -11.74 12.16
C LYS A 127 -17.15 -10.82 11.42
N VAL A 128 -17.23 -10.98 10.11
CA VAL A 128 -18.14 -10.22 9.26
C VAL A 128 -18.98 -11.22 8.48
N ASP A 129 -20.30 -11.08 8.57
CA ASP A 129 -21.29 -11.84 7.79
C ASP A 129 -22.21 -10.83 7.11
N GLN A 130 -22.22 -10.82 5.78
CA GLN A 130 -23.05 -9.94 4.96
C GLN A 130 -23.87 -10.79 4.01
N ALA A 131 -25.16 -10.49 3.89
CA ALA A 131 -26.03 -11.16 2.93
C ALA A 131 -26.89 -10.21 2.13
N TYR A 132 -27.23 -10.67 0.92
CA TYR A 132 -28.00 -9.92 -0.06
C TYR A 132 -27.30 -8.60 -0.42
N LEU A 133 -26.07 -8.74 -0.90
CA LEU A 133 -25.23 -7.61 -1.30
C LEU A 133 -25.94 -6.73 -2.33
N ASP A 134 -25.68 -5.42 -2.29
CA ASP A 134 -26.22 -4.44 -3.23
C ASP A 134 -27.76 -4.48 -3.37
N GLY A 135 -28.46 -4.82 -2.29
CA GLY A 135 -29.93 -4.84 -2.26
C GLY A 135 -30.57 -6.00 -3.03
N LEU A 136 -30.06 -7.23 -2.82
CA LEU A 136 -30.35 -8.47 -3.60
C LEU A 136 -29.58 -8.60 -4.92
N GLY A 137 -28.60 -7.73 -5.16
CA GLY A 137 -27.65 -7.88 -6.25
C GLY A 137 -26.56 -8.92 -5.97
N PHE A 138 -25.64 -9.04 -6.92
CA PHE A 138 -24.43 -9.85 -6.80
C PHE A 138 -23.21 -8.96 -6.90
N LEU A 139 -22.18 -9.25 -6.10
CA LEU A 139 -20.84 -8.74 -6.35
C LEU A 139 -20.24 -9.52 -7.52
N LEU A 140 -20.05 -8.83 -8.64
CA LEU A 140 -19.53 -9.38 -9.90
C LEU A 140 -18.12 -8.88 -10.25
N GLU A 141 -17.60 -7.91 -9.50
CA GLU A 141 -16.30 -7.29 -9.75
C GLU A 141 -15.53 -7.12 -8.44
N LYS A 142 -14.20 -7.04 -8.54
CA LYS A 142 -13.34 -6.79 -7.39
C LYS A 142 -13.67 -5.44 -6.73
N LYS A 143 -14.04 -5.46 -5.45
CA LYS A 143 -14.38 -4.24 -4.67
C LYS A 143 -13.92 -4.33 -3.22
N VAL A 144 -13.71 -3.17 -2.63
CA VAL A 144 -13.51 -3.06 -1.17
C VAL A 144 -14.83 -3.39 -0.49
N ALA A 145 -14.83 -4.45 0.31
CA ALA A 145 -16.00 -4.92 1.04
C ALA A 145 -16.23 -4.09 2.29
N PHE A 146 -15.16 -3.86 3.05
CA PHE A 146 -15.17 -3.06 4.27
C PHE A 146 -13.76 -2.59 4.62
N THR A 147 -13.67 -1.60 5.49
CA THR A 147 -12.41 -1.11 6.05
C THR A 147 -12.40 -1.37 7.54
N LEU A 148 -11.34 -2.02 8.02
CA LEU A 148 -11.06 -2.14 9.44
C LEU A 148 -10.37 -0.86 9.91
N LYS A 149 -10.91 -0.25 10.97
CA LYS A 149 -10.32 0.95 11.58
C LYS A 149 -9.59 0.57 12.84
N PHE A 150 -8.28 0.69 12.80
CA PHE A 150 -7.42 0.40 13.94
C PHE A 150 -6.82 1.69 14.48
N LYS A 151 -6.52 1.66 15.77
CA LYS A 151 -5.56 2.54 16.39
C LYS A 151 -4.34 1.72 16.80
N ILE A 152 -3.16 2.22 16.45
CA ILE A 152 -1.90 1.64 16.90
C ILE A 152 -1.73 2.05 18.35
N LYS A 153 -1.53 1.09 19.26
CA LYS A 153 -1.36 1.39 20.68
C LYS A 153 -0.14 2.28 20.90
N SER A 154 -0.23 3.20 21.87
CA SER A 154 0.85 4.15 22.18
C SER A 154 2.16 3.47 22.63
N ALA A 155 2.07 2.25 23.17
CA ALA A 155 3.21 1.44 23.59
C ALA A 155 3.68 0.42 22.52
N ALA A 156 3.10 0.44 21.32
CA ALA A 156 3.49 -0.48 20.25
C ALA A 156 4.96 -0.26 19.87
N SER A 157 5.72 -1.36 19.77
CA SER A 157 7.08 -1.32 19.25
C SER A 157 7.07 -1.18 17.73
N ALA A 158 8.12 -0.59 17.17
CA ALA A 158 8.29 -0.54 15.72
C ALA A 158 8.39 -1.95 15.13
N GLY A 159 7.77 -2.18 13.97
CA GLY A 159 7.72 -3.47 13.32
C GLY A 159 6.40 -3.71 12.58
N ASP A 160 6.29 -4.87 11.94
CA ASP A 160 5.07 -5.27 11.23
C ASP A 160 4.13 -6.06 12.16
N SER A 161 2.86 -5.68 12.17
CA SER A 161 1.76 -6.42 12.79
C SER A 161 0.88 -7.00 11.70
N ALA A 162 0.78 -8.32 11.62
CA ALA A 162 0.01 -9.00 10.58
C ALA A 162 -1.51 -8.85 10.77
N ILE A 163 -2.23 -8.75 9.66
CA ILE A 163 -3.69 -8.88 9.58
C ILE A 163 -3.96 -10.14 8.76
N THR A 164 -4.46 -11.18 9.41
CA THR A 164 -4.62 -12.50 8.78
C THR A 164 -6.09 -12.81 8.58
N ILE A 165 -6.46 -13.25 7.38
CA ILE A 165 -7.79 -13.79 7.11
C ILE A 165 -7.76 -15.26 7.47
N VAL A 166 -8.41 -15.62 8.58
CA VAL A 166 -8.40 -16.97 9.15
C VAL A 166 -9.31 -17.90 8.35
N SER A 167 -10.47 -17.39 7.96
CA SER A 167 -11.41 -18.11 7.12
C SER A 167 -12.27 -17.15 6.31
N GLY A 168 -12.85 -17.67 5.23
CA GLY A 168 -13.84 -16.94 4.47
C GLY A 168 -14.56 -17.84 3.48
N SER A 169 -15.84 -17.59 3.31
CA SER A 169 -16.70 -18.30 2.39
C SER A 169 -17.73 -17.35 1.80
N PHE A 170 -18.21 -17.67 0.62
CA PHE A 170 -19.25 -16.95 -0.09
C PHE A 170 -20.34 -17.90 -0.55
N SER A 171 -21.49 -17.36 -0.93
CA SER A 171 -22.53 -18.10 -1.63
C SER A 171 -23.01 -17.32 -2.86
N GLU A 172 -23.34 -18.06 -3.90
CA GLU A 172 -23.99 -17.56 -5.12
C GLU A 172 -25.52 -17.74 -5.05
N ASP A 173 -26.02 -18.34 -3.97
CA ASP A 173 -27.43 -18.60 -3.70
C ASP A 173 -27.73 -18.47 -2.19
N ASP A 174 -28.86 -19.01 -1.71
CA ASP A 174 -29.28 -18.91 -0.31
C ASP A 174 -28.79 -20.07 0.58
N SER A 175 -28.17 -21.09 0.01
CA SER A 175 -27.98 -22.41 0.63
C SER A 175 -26.57 -22.99 0.53
N THR A 176 -25.86 -22.73 -0.56
CA THR A 176 -24.58 -23.38 -0.87
C THR A 176 -23.40 -22.48 -0.53
N TRP A 177 -22.58 -22.87 0.46
CA TRP A 177 -21.39 -22.11 0.82
C TRP A 177 -20.14 -22.68 0.14
N ASN A 178 -19.44 -21.82 -0.61
CA ASN A 178 -18.14 -22.07 -1.21
C ASN A 178 -17.05 -21.34 -0.41
N ASN A 179 -15.86 -21.93 -0.29
CA ASN A 179 -14.73 -21.24 0.34
C ASN A 179 -14.03 -20.32 -0.67
N PHE A 180 -13.49 -19.19 -0.22
CA PHE A 180 -12.52 -18.46 -1.04
C PHE A 180 -11.30 -19.34 -1.30
N ALA A 181 -10.79 -19.31 -2.53
CA ALA A 181 -9.65 -20.13 -2.93
C ALA A 181 -8.32 -19.54 -2.41
N THR A 182 -8.26 -18.21 -2.30
CA THR A 182 -7.04 -17.49 -1.92
C THR A 182 -7.33 -16.48 -0.82
N PHE A 183 -6.46 -16.47 0.19
CA PHE A 183 -6.42 -15.52 1.28
C PHE A 183 -5.10 -14.75 1.22
N THR A 184 -5.15 -13.46 0.88
CA THR A 184 -3.96 -12.61 0.89
C THR A 184 -3.93 -11.84 2.21
N PRO A 185 -2.97 -12.11 3.11
CA PRO A 185 -2.87 -11.40 4.38
C PRO A 185 -2.41 -9.96 4.16
N GLY A 186 -2.84 -9.10 5.06
CA GLY A 186 -2.47 -7.69 5.15
C GLY A 186 -1.50 -7.44 6.29
N LYS A 187 -1.13 -6.17 6.49
CA LYS A 187 -0.30 -5.77 7.62
C LYS A 187 -0.45 -4.31 7.99
N VAL A 188 -0.16 -4.00 9.25
CA VAL A 188 0.08 -2.66 9.74
C VAL A 188 1.55 -2.54 10.13
N THR A 189 2.27 -1.64 9.49
CA THR A 189 3.66 -1.33 9.84
C THR A 189 3.69 -0.21 10.87
N VAL A 190 4.17 -0.51 12.08
CA VAL A 190 4.45 0.48 13.11
C VAL A 190 5.81 1.10 12.84
N THR A 191 5.81 2.35 12.44
CA THR A 191 7.03 3.14 12.27
C THR A 191 7.51 3.62 13.63
N ALA A 192 8.83 3.68 13.81
CA ALA A 192 9.41 4.23 15.03
C ALA A 192 8.92 5.67 15.24
N ALA A 193 8.44 5.95 16.45
CA ALA A 193 8.21 7.33 16.86
C ALA A 193 9.54 8.10 16.71
N LYS A 194 9.49 9.32 16.17
CA LYS A 194 10.68 10.18 16.20
C LYS A 194 11.03 10.41 17.66
N GLY A 195 12.24 10.03 18.05
CA GLY A 195 12.76 10.36 19.37
C GLY A 195 12.73 11.86 19.57
N THR A 196 12.12 12.29 20.66
CA THR A 196 12.21 13.64 21.20
C THR A 196 13.37 13.70 22.18
N SER A 197 14.07 14.83 22.19
CA SER A 197 15.02 15.18 23.23
C SER A 197 14.79 16.63 23.66
N SER A 198 14.91 16.90 24.95
CA SER A 198 14.90 18.25 25.51
C SER A 198 16.20 18.50 26.27
N VAL A 199 16.79 19.66 26.03
CA VAL A 199 17.99 20.13 26.72
C VAL A 199 17.56 21.27 27.64
N GLU A 200 18.03 21.22 28.89
CA GLU A 200 17.85 22.28 29.87
C GLU A 200 19.18 23.00 30.08
N ILE A 201 19.10 24.32 30.08
CA ILE A 201 20.20 25.21 30.48
C ILE A 201 19.90 25.61 31.92
N GLY A 202 20.80 25.24 32.84
CA GLY A 202 20.65 25.62 34.25
C GLY A 202 20.99 27.09 34.48
N GLU A 203 20.76 27.54 35.70
CA GLU A 203 21.08 28.91 36.11
C GLU A 203 22.45 28.97 36.77
N ALA A 204 23.15 30.09 36.59
CA ALA A 204 24.39 30.35 37.28
C ALA A 204 24.56 31.86 37.51
N GLU A 205 25.03 32.22 38.71
CA GLU A 205 25.24 33.60 39.12
C GLU A 205 26.74 33.88 39.34
N GLY A 206 27.15 35.13 39.09
CA GLY A 206 28.53 35.55 39.28
C GLY A 206 28.68 37.07 39.37
N MET A 207 29.77 37.52 40.00
CA MET A 207 30.10 38.94 40.11
C MET A 207 30.77 39.46 38.81
N ALA A 208 30.76 40.79 38.62
CA ALA A 208 31.38 41.40 37.45
C ALA A 208 32.87 41.03 37.33
N GLY A 209 33.25 40.49 36.17
CA GLY A 209 34.62 40.04 35.89
C GLY A 209 34.90 38.58 36.25
N GLN A 210 33.96 37.84 36.83
CA GLN A 210 34.10 36.39 37.03
C GLN A 210 33.64 35.57 35.83
N THR A 211 34.32 34.45 35.61
CA THR A 211 33.83 33.37 34.74
C THR A 211 32.76 32.57 35.46
N VAL A 212 31.61 32.40 34.82
CA VAL A 212 30.48 31.62 35.34
C VAL A 212 30.34 30.34 34.50
N HIS A 213 30.14 29.21 35.17
CA HIS A 213 29.85 27.93 34.52
C HIS A 213 28.35 27.68 34.53
N VAL A 214 27.73 27.77 33.35
CA VAL A 214 26.31 27.46 33.16
C VAL A 214 26.19 25.97 32.81
N PRO A 215 25.55 25.13 33.64
CA PRO A 215 25.41 23.72 33.34
C PRO A 215 24.38 23.53 32.20
N VAL A 216 24.70 22.62 31.27
CA VAL A 216 23.80 22.16 30.22
C VAL A 216 23.54 20.69 30.45
N SER A 217 22.27 20.29 30.53
CA SER A 217 21.89 18.90 30.80
C SER A 217 20.79 18.43 29.85
N LEU A 218 20.77 17.13 29.59
CA LEU A 218 19.71 16.49 28.85
C LEU A 218 18.57 16.18 29.82
N ALA A 219 17.46 16.90 29.70
CA ALA A 219 16.32 16.73 30.60
C ALA A 219 15.53 15.46 30.29
N GLN A 220 15.25 15.22 29.01
CA GLN A 220 14.61 13.99 28.55
C GLN A 220 15.14 13.58 27.18
N ALA A 221 15.22 12.28 26.93
CA ALA A 221 15.39 11.73 25.60
C ALA A 221 14.63 10.41 25.48
N SER A 222 13.80 10.30 24.44
CA SER A 222 13.07 9.07 24.11
C SER A 222 13.79 8.20 23.09
N ALA A 223 14.96 8.63 22.61
CA ALA A 223 15.89 7.85 21.79
C ALA A 223 17.34 8.25 22.10
N GLY A 224 18.31 7.45 21.63
CA GLY A 224 19.73 7.79 21.79
C GLY A 224 20.08 9.11 21.09
N VAL A 225 20.75 10.02 21.80
CA VAL A 225 21.25 11.30 21.26
C VAL A 225 22.69 11.10 20.83
N GLY A 226 22.94 11.09 19.52
CA GLY A 226 24.29 10.86 18.96
C GLY A 226 25.22 12.08 19.00
N SER A 227 24.64 13.29 18.93
CA SER A 227 25.36 14.56 19.08
C SER A 227 24.38 15.71 19.34
N TYR A 228 24.90 16.80 19.93
CA TYR A 228 24.21 18.10 20.05
C TYR A 228 25.05 19.16 19.32
N ALA A 229 24.39 20.16 18.72
CA ALA A 229 25.01 21.24 17.96
C ALA A 229 24.61 22.59 18.54
#